data_AF-A0A918V8U4-F1
#
_entry.id   AF-A0A918V8U4-F1
#
_cell.length_a   1.000
_cell.length_b   1.000
_cell.length_c   1.000
_cell.angle_alpha   90.00
_cell.angle_beta   90.00
_cell.angle_gamma   90.00
#
_symmetry.space_group_name_H-M   'P 1'
#
loop_
_entity.id
_entity.type
_entity.pdbx_description
1 polymer ?
#
loop_
_entity_poly.entity_id
_entity_poly.type
_entity_poly.pdbx_seq_one_letter_code
_entity_poly.pdbx_strand_id
1 'polypeptide(L)'
;MTALTAQQILATVEAVEAGTYRVSRLVRRLLTDHPDLPMRSLAPRMRARTYGDRSGPVSAATVDIDAPDIDSVLRWAQALGAVPERKTHINAEFRYECARFRVEVDGVLVEVIGTRLLSAEEAEAWCAQQAQPVGDAAGGERGGE
;
A
#
# COMPACT_ATOMS: atom_id res chain seq x y z
N MET A 1 -15.07 -7.84 28.64
CA MET A 1 -13.78 -7.19 28.30
C MET A 1 -12.83 -7.45 29.45
N THR A 2 -11.78 -8.23 29.22
CA THR A 2 -10.78 -8.50 30.26
C THR A 2 -9.81 -7.32 30.33
N ALA A 3 -9.57 -6.78 31.52
CA ALA A 3 -8.59 -5.70 31.70
C ALA A 3 -7.18 -6.19 31.34
N LEU A 4 -6.38 -5.33 30.74
CA LEU A 4 -4.96 -5.61 30.47
C LEU A 4 -4.19 -5.69 31.79
N THR A 5 -3.29 -6.66 31.90
CA THR A 5 -2.34 -6.77 33.01
C THR A 5 -1.22 -5.74 32.86
N ALA A 6 -0.56 -5.37 33.96
CA ALA A 6 0.61 -4.48 33.93
C ALA A 6 1.72 -5.00 33.00
N GLN A 7 1.92 -6.32 32.95
CA GLN A 7 2.88 -6.96 32.05
C GLN A 7 2.52 -6.76 30.57
N GLN A 8 1.24 -6.84 30.22
CA GLN A 8 0.77 -6.61 28.84
C GLN A 8 0.90 -5.14 28.45
N ILE A 9 0.67 -4.22 29.40
CA ILE A 9 0.87 -2.78 29.17
C ILE A 9 2.36 -2.51 28.89
N LEU A 10 3.25 -3.01 29.74
CA LEU A 10 4.70 -2.82 29.57
C LEU A 10 5.19 -3.39 28.23
N ALA A 11 4.82 -4.64 27.90
CA ALA A 11 5.19 -5.25 26.62
C ALA A 11 4.66 -4.46 25.42
N THR A 12 3.50 -3.82 25.55
CA THR A 12 2.96 -2.94 24.49
C THR A 12 3.81 -1.68 24.33
N VAL A 13 4.20 -1.04 25.44
CA VAL A 13 5.06 0.15 25.41
C VAL A 13 6.41 -0.18 24.78
N GLU A 14 7.07 -1.25 25.22
CA GLU A 14 8.36 -1.70 24.67
C GLU A 14 8.25 -2.00 23.16
N ALA A 15 7.17 -2.65 22.72
CA ALA A 15 6.94 -2.93 21.32
C ALA A 15 6.71 -1.66 20.48
N VAL A 16 6.08 -0.63 21.06
CA VAL A 16 5.88 0.67 20.41
C VAL A 16 7.21 1.43 20.31
N GLU A 17 8.01 1.46 21.38
CA GLU A 17 9.33 2.11 21.38
C GLU A 17 10.27 1.45 20.37
N ALA A 18 10.38 0.12 20.40
CA ALA A 18 11.21 -0.63 19.46
C ALA A 18 10.75 -0.46 18.01
N GLY A 19 9.44 -0.41 17.77
CA GLY A 19 8.88 -0.11 16.45
C GLY A 19 9.20 1.31 15.98
N THR A 20 9.00 2.31 16.86
CA THR A 20 9.29 3.72 16.57
C THR A 20 10.76 3.95 16.24
N TYR A 21 11.66 3.29 16.98
CA TYR A 21 13.09 3.32 16.71
C TYR A 21 13.43 2.74 15.33
N ARG A 22 12.90 1.54 15.01
CA ARG A 22 13.11 0.89 13.70
C ARG A 22 12.62 1.74 12.54
N VAL A 23 11.40 2.27 12.64
CA VAL A 23 10.81 3.16 11.63
C VAL A 23 11.69 4.40 11.45
N SER A 24 12.07 5.07 12.54
CA SER A 24 12.88 6.29 12.48
C SER A 24 14.25 6.05 11.84
N ARG A 25 14.88 4.92 12.15
CA ARG A 25 16.15 4.51 11.54
C ARG A 25 15.98 4.25 10.04
N LEU A 26 14.94 3.52 9.64
CA LEU A 26 14.66 3.25 8.23
C LEU A 26 14.39 4.54 7.46
N VAL A 27 13.58 5.46 7.99
CA VAL A 27 13.30 6.75 7.33
C VAL A 27 14.60 7.51 7.07
N ARG A 28 15.48 7.62 8.05
CA ARG A 28 16.79 8.29 7.85
C ARG A 28 17.62 7.59 6.77
N ARG A 29 17.61 6.25 6.75
CA ARG A 29 18.31 5.48 5.71
C ARG A 29 17.72 5.74 4.33
N LEU A 30 16.39 5.68 4.17
CA LEU A 30 15.73 5.95 2.88
C LEU A 30 16.07 7.35 2.36
N LEU A 31 16.06 8.36 3.23
CA LEU A 31 16.43 9.73 2.86
C LEU A 31 17.92 9.89 2.51
N THR A 32 18.79 9.05 3.05
CA THR A 32 20.24 9.09 2.82
C THR A 32 20.63 8.31 1.57
N ASP A 33 20.06 7.11 1.39
CA ASP A 33 20.36 6.19 0.30
C ASP A 33 19.66 6.61 -1.01
N HIS A 34 18.56 7.35 -0.91
CA HIS A 34 17.72 7.75 -2.05
C HIS A 34 17.33 9.24 -2.02
N PRO A 35 18.29 10.18 -1.93
CA PRO A 35 18.01 11.62 -1.78
C PRO A 35 17.30 12.22 -3.01
N ASP A 36 17.46 11.61 -4.18
CA ASP A 36 16.94 12.10 -5.45
C ASP A 36 15.58 11.50 -5.83
N LEU A 37 15.03 10.59 -5.03
CA LEU A 37 13.74 9.98 -5.33
C LEU A 37 12.59 10.95 -5.03
N PRO A 38 11.70 11.24 -6.00
CA PRO A 38 10.61 12.18 -5.78
C PRO A 38 9.60 11.68 -4.76
N MET A 39 9.20 12.55 -3.84
CA MET A 39 8.10 12.33 -2.90
C MET A 39 7.47 13.67 -2.51
N ARG A 40 6.16 13.67 -2.28
CA ARG A 40 5.43 14.80 -1.70
C ARG A 40 5.48 14.76 -0.17
N SER A 41 5.35 13.57 0.39
CA SER A 41 5.42 13.37 1.83
C SER A 41 5.93 11.98 2.19
N LEU A 42 6.49 11.87 3.39
CA LEU A 42 6.92 10.64 4.00
C LEU A 42 6.40 10.63 5.43
N ALA A 43 5.57 9.64 5.76
CA ALA A 43 4.89 9.54 7.04
C ALA A 43 5.28 8.22 7.74
N PRO A 44 6.15 8.26 8.77
CA PRO A 44 6.35 7.12 9.64
C PRO A 44 5.08 6.89 10.47
N ARG A 45 4.60 5.64 10.52
CA ARG A 45 3.42 5.26 11.30
C ARG A 45 3.68 4.01 12.13
N MET A 46 3.18 4.03 13.35
CA MET A 46 3.08 2.86 14.21
C MET A 46 1.61 2.55 14.43
N ARG A 47 1.18 1.33 14.07
CA ARG A 47 -0.15 0.83 14.41
C ARG A 47 -0.01 -0.23 15.49
N ALA A 48 -0.37 0.11 16.71
CA ALA A 48 -0.56 -0.89 17.77
C ALA A 48 -2.02 -1.33 17.75
N ARG A 49 -2.28 -2.62 17.54
CA ARG A 49 -3.58 -3.23 17.77
C ARG A 49 -3.48 -4.18 18.95
N THR A 50 -4.25 -3.91 19.98
CA THR A 50 -4.58 -4.90 21.01
C THR A 50 -5.78 -5.67 20.52
N TYR A 51 -5.56 -6.89 20.02
CA TYR A 51 -6.68 -7.81 19.81
C TYR A 51 -7.17 -8.25 21.19
N GLY A 52 -8.50 -8.22 21.39
CA GLY A 52 -9.13 -8.61 22.66
C GLY A 52 -9.10 -10.12 22.91
N ASP A 53 -8.57 -10.90 21.97
CA ASP A 53 -8.21 -12.30 22.16
C ASP A 53 -6.74 -12.41 22.58
N ARG A 54 -6.35 -13.56 23.14
CA ARG A 54 -5.13 -13.78 23.93
C ARG A 54 -3.80 -13.69 23.15
N SER A 55 -3.79 -13.02 22.01
CA SER A 55 -2.71 -12.97 21.02
C SER A 55 -1.59 -11.96 21.34
N GLY A 56 -1.77 -11.13 22.37
CA GLY A 56 -0.83 -10.06 22.71
C GLY A 56 -0.91 -8.83 21.78
N PRO A 57 -0.15 -7.77 22.06
CA PRO A 57 -0.13 -6.58 21.22
C PRO A 57 0.53 -6.88 19.87
N VAL A 58 -0.19 -6.63 18.78
CA VAL A 58 0.39 -6.63 17.43
C VAL A 58 0.76 -5.19 17.08
N SER A 59 2.06 -4.89 17.07
CA SER A 59 2.56 -3.61 16.57
C SER A 59 3.07 -3.77 15.14
N ALA A 60 2.51 -3.00 14.21
CA ALA A 60 2.96 -2.91 12.83
C ALA A 60 3.64 -1.55 12.62
N ALA A 61 4.93 -1.62 12.31
CA ALA A 61 5.73 -0.49 11.88
C ALA A 61 5.56 -0.28 10.37
N THR A 62 5.19 0.94 9.98
CA THR A 62 4.90 1.29 8.58
C THR A 62 5.55 2.62 8.21
N VAL A 63 5.99 2.76 6.95
CA VAL A 63 6.39 4.03 6.35
C VAL A 63 5.55 4.22 5.10
N ASP A 64 4.73 5.28 5.09
CA ASP A 64 3.95 5.64 3.91
C ASP A 64 4.69 6.74 3.15
N ILE A 65 4.90 6.54 1.84
CA ILE A 65 5.49 7.54 0.94
C ILE A 65 4.43 7.93 -0.10
N ASP A 66 4.09 9.21 -0.12
CA ASP A 66 3.24 9.79 -1.15
C ASP A 66 4.13 10.28 -2.29
N ALA A 67 4.10 9.57 -3.42
CA ALA A 67 4.85 9.90 -4.63
C ALA A 67 4.04 10.89 -5.49
N PRO A 68 4.70 11.85 -6.18
CA PRO A 68 3.98 12.88 -6.90
C PRO A 68 3.23 12.39 -8.15
N ASP A 69 3.61 11.26 -8.69
CA ASP A 69 3.03 10.66 -9.88
C ASP A 69 3.37 9.15 -9.94
N ILE A 70 2.82 8.46 -10.94
CA ILE A 70 3.01 7.03 -11.14
C ILE A 70 4.47 6.68 -11.48
N ASP A 71 5.16 7.54 -12.23
CA ASP A 71 6.56 7.29 -12.62
C ASP A 71 7.47 7.33 -11.40
N SER A 72 7.20 8.22 -10.46
CA SER A 72 7.89 8.28 -9.17
C SER A 72 7.66 7.01 -8.34
N VAL A 73 6.45 6.43 -8.36
CA VAL A 73 6.20 5.11 -7.75
C VAL A 73 7.05 4.03 -8.39
N LEU A 74 7.19 4.01 -9.73
CA LEU A 74 8.04 3.04 -10.42
C LEU A 74 9.52 3.17 -10.01
N ARG A 75 10.03 4.40 -9.89
CA ARG A 75 11.42 4.66 -9.45
C ARG A 75 11.64 4.16 -8.03
N TRP A 76 10.71 4.42 -7.12
CA TRP A 76 10.74 3.88 -5.77
C TRP A 76 10.68 2.34 -5.76
N ALA A 77 9.84 1.74 -6.61
CA ALA A 77 9.72 0.29 -6.70
C ALA A 77 11.02 -0.34 -7.18
N GLN A 78 11.65 0.25 -8.20
CA GLN A 78 12.96 -0.18 -8.68
C GLN A 78 14.04 -0.06 -7.59
N ALA A 79 14.09 1.08 -6.88
CA ALA A 79 15.07 1.31 -5.82
C ALA A 79 14.94 0.32 -4.66
N LEU A 80 13.71 -0.09 -4.33
CA LEU A 80 13.43 -1.02 -3.22
C LEU A 80 13.25 -2.48 -3.67
N GLY A 81 13.46 -2.80 -4.94
CA GLY A 81 13.32 -4.16 -5.47
C GLY A 81 11.89 -4.71 -5.40
N ALA A 82 10.88 -3.85 -5.54
CA ALA A 82 9.46 -4.19 -5.45
C ALA A 82 8.76 -4.13 -6.81
N VAL A 83 7.60 -4.78 -6.91
CA VAL A 83 6.74 -4.75 -8.11
C VAL A 83 5.49 -3.91 -7.82
N PRO A 84 5.22 -2.84 -8.58
CA PRO A 84 4.05 -2.01 -8.39
C PRO A 84 2.80 -2.60 -9.04
N GLU A 85 1.69 -2.52 -8.32
CA GLU A 85 0.35 -2.73 -8.84
C GLU A 85 -0.19 -1.40 -9.39
N ARG A 86 -0.92 -1.46 -10.51
CA ARG A 86 -1.69 -0.33 -11.05
C ARG A 86 -3.17 -0.66 -11.09
N LYS A 87 -4.01 0.29 -10.67
CA LYS A 87 -5.47 0.15 -10.67
C LYS A 87 -6.12 1.46 -11.05
N THR A 88 -7.12 1.39 -11.91
CA THR A 88 -8.00 2.53 -12.19
C THR A 88 -9.18 2.51 -11.23
N HIS A 89 -9.48 3.66 -10.66
CA HIS A 89 -10.55 3.87 -9.70
C HIS A 89 -11.53 4.92 -10.21
N ILE A 90 -12.79 4.78 -9.79
CA ILE A 90 -13.82 5.78 -9.96
C ILE A 90 -14.25 6.25 -8.56
N ASN A 91 -14.29 7.56 -8.35
CA ASN A 91 -15.08 8.16 -7.27
C ASN A 91 -16.23 8.98 -7.89
N ALA A 92 -17.03 9.66 -7.06
CA ALA A 92 -18.23 10.35 -7.53
C ALA A 92 -18.00 11.35 -8.69
N GLU A 93 -16.80 11.94 -8.79
CA GLU A 93 -16.51 13.03 -9.72
C GLU A 93 -15.34 12.75 -10.67
N PHE A 94 -14.44 11.83 -10.32
CA PHE A 94 -13.17 11.63 -11.02
C PHE A 94 -12.88 10.17 -11.26
N ARG A 95 -12.23 9.92 -12.39
CA ARG A 95 -11.54 8.66 -12.68
C ARG A 95 -10.05 8.91 -12.57
N TYR A 96 -9.36 8.05 -11.84
CA TYR A 96 -7.94 8.21 -11.57
C TYR A 96 -7.23 6.88 -11.60
N GLU A 97 -5.99 6.88 -12.04
CA GLU A 97 -5.10 5.74 -11.96
C GLU A 97 -4.25 5.86 -10.69
N CYS A 98 -4.13 4.75 -9.97
CA CYS A 98 -3.32 4.62 -8.77
C CYS A 98 -2.24 3.56 -9.03
N ALA A 99 -0.98 3.92 -8.80
CA ALA A 99 0.11 2.98 -8.71
C ALA A 99 0.53 2.86 -7.25
N ARG A 100 0.76 1.63 -6.78
CA ARG A 100 1.22 1.38 -5.42
C ARG A 100 2.08 0.13 -5.34
N PHE A 101 2.97 0.07 -4.36
CA PHE A 101 3.59 -1.17 -3.93
C PHE A 101 3.77 -1.21 -2.43
N ARG A 102 3.99 -2.42 -1.92
CA ARG A 102 4.31 -2.69 -0.53
C ARG A 102 5.51 -3.62 -0.47
N VAL A 103 6.47 -3.31 0.38
CA VAL A 103 7.67 -4.13 0.59
C VAL A 103 8.10 -4.05 2.04
N GLU A 104 8.55 -5.16 2.61
CA GLU A 104 9.12 -5.16 3.95
C GLU A 104 10.63 -4.87 3.88
N VAL A 105 11.08 -3.89 4.64
CA VAL A 105 12.50 -3.52 4.76
C VAL A 105 12.86 -3.48 6.23
N ASP A 106 13.76 -4.37 6.66
CA ASP A 106 14.20 -4.51 8.06
C ASP A 106 13.03 -4.65 9.08
N GLY A 107 11.98 -5.38 8.69
CA GLY A 107 10.79 -5.60 9.52
C GLY A 107 9.87 -4.38 9.64
N VAL A 108 10.00 -3.41 8.73
CA VAL A 108 9.09 -2.26 8.57
C VAL A 108 8.44 -2.34 7.20
N LEU A 109 7.12 -2.24 7.15
CA LEU A 109 6.39 -2.23 5.89
C LEU A 109 6.47 -0.84 5.25
N VAL A 110 7.08 -0.75 4.08
CA VAL A 110 7.09 0.48 3.27
C VAL A 110 5.96 0.39 2.26
N GLU A 111 5.06 1.37 2.27
CA GLU A 111 4.01 1.54 1.27
C GLU A 111 4.28 2.82 0.48
N VAL A 112 4.35 2.70 -0.85
CA VAL A 112 4.49 3.86 -1.74
C VAL A 112 3.26 3.93 -2.62
N ILE A 113 2.65 5.11 -2.70
CA ILE A 113 1.45 5.35 -3.49
C ILE A 113 1.63 6.61 -4.32
N GLY A 114 1.11 6.60 -5.54
CA GLY A 114 1.05 7.77 -6.41
C GLY A 114 -0.17 7.67 -7.30
N THR A 115 -0.77 8.82 -7.61
CA THR A 115 -1.99 8.88 -8.41
C THR A 115 -1.86 9.88 -9.53
N ARG A 116 -2.64 9.67 -10.60
CA ARG A 116 -2.90 10.67 -11.62
C ARG A 116 -4.38 10.69 -11.98
N LEU A 117 -4.90 11.87 -12.30
CA LEU A 117 -6.22 11.97 -12.91
C LEU A 117 -6.16 11.50 -14.36
N LEU A 118 -7.20 10.81 -14.80
CA LEU A 118 -7.38 10.49 -16.21
C LEU A 118 -7.95 11.71 -16.94
N SER A 119 -7.51 11.93 -18.17
CA SER A 119 -8.17 12.87 -19.07
C SER A 119 -9.60 12.39 -19.40
N ALA A 120 -10.44 13.26 -19.95
CA ALA A 120 -11.78 12.87 -20.40
C ALA A 120 -11.73 11.73 -21.43
N GLU A 121 -10.79 11.82 -22.39
CA GLU A 121 -10.59 10.79 -23.41
C GLU A 121 -10.13 9.46 -22.80
N GLU A 122 -9.18 9.47 -21.87
CA GLU A 122 -8.72 8.27 -21.19
C GLU A 122 -9.85 7.63 -20.34
N ALA A 123 -10.65 8.47 -19.67
CA ALA A 123 -11.81 8.05 -18.90
C ALA A 123 -12.87 7.38 -19.78
N GLU A 124 -13.18 7.97 -20.94
CA GLU A 124 -14.12 7.42 -21.92
C GLU A 124 -13.63 6.10 -22.49
N ALA A 125 -12.37 6.03 -22.92
CA ALA A 125 -11.75 4.81 -23.43
C ALA A 125 -11.78 3.68 -22.41
N TRP A 126 -11.48 3.98 -21.14
CA TRP A 126 -11.56 3.01 -20.06
C TRP A 126 -13.00 2.53 -19.82
N CYS A 127 -13.99 3.43 -19.85
CA CYS A 127 -15.40 3.04 -19.71
C CYS A 127 -15.86 2.13 -20.85
N ALA A 128 -15.44 2.42 -22.09
CA ALA A 128 -15.75 1.59 -23.24
C ALA A 128 -15.18 0.16 -23.10
N GLN A 129 -13.97 0.02 -22.55
CA GLN A 129 -13.37 -1.30 -22.28
C GLN A 129 -14.13 -2.09 -21.20
N GLN A 130 -14.63 -1.41 -20.16
CA GLN A 130 -15.42 -2.07 -19.10
C GLN A 130 -16.82 -2.45 -19.56
N ALA A 131 -17.39 -1.72 -20.54
CA ALA A 131 -18.72 -1.98 -21.08
C ALA A 131 -18.75 -3.14 -22.09
N GLN A 132 -17.61 -3.64 -22.55
CA GLN A 132 -17.57 -4.84 -23.39
C GLN A 132 -17.92 -6.06 -22.53
N PRO A 133 -19.01 -6.78 -22.84
CA PRO A 133 -19.31 -8.02 -22.14
C PRO A 133 -18.15 -8.98 -22.33
N VAL A 134 -17.72 -9.61 -21.24
CA VAL A 134 -16.81 -10.77 -21.30
C VAL A 134 -17.58 -11.84 -22.07
N GLY A 135 -17.31 -11.94 -23.37
CA GLY A 135 -18.06 -12.80 -24.27
C GLY A 135 -18.11 -14.23 -23.73
N ASP A 136 -19.31 -14.78 -23.70
CA ASP A 136 -19.62 -16.15 -23.29
C ASP A 136 -18.61 -17.13 -23.88
N ALA A 137 -17.75 -17.65 -23.01
CA ALA A 137 -16.95 -18.81 -23.31
C ALA A 137 -17.88 -20.04 -23.38
N ALA A 138 -18.21 -20.42 -24.61
CA ALA A 138 -18.48 -21.79 -25.03
C ALA A 138 -19.62 -22.54 -24.30
N GLY A 139 -20.87 -22.23 -24.66
CA GLY A 139 -21.93 -23.24 -24.71
C GLY A 139 -21.70 -24.15 -25.91
N GLY A 140 -20.74 -25.07 -25.79
CA GLY A 140 -20.38 -26.01 -26.83
C GLY A 140 -21.57 -26.85 -27.28
N GLU A 141 -21.78 -26.88 -28.59
CA GLU A 141 -22.53 -27.92 -29.28
C GLU A 141 -22.04 -29.30 -28.79
N ARG A 142 -22.90 -30.06 -28.13
CA ARG A 142 -22.81 -31.52 -28.12
C ARG A 142 -23.88 -32.05 -29.03
N GLY A 143 -23.47 -32.40 -30.25
CA GLY A 143 -24.14 -33.44 -31.01
C GLY A 143 -23.91 -34.82 -30.37
N GLY A 144 -24.84 -35.72 -30.66
CA GLY A 144 -24.83 -37.15 -30.31
C GLY A 144 -25.71 -37.45 -29.10
N GLU A 145 -26.72 -38.31 -29.15
CA GLU A 145 -27.29 -39.21 -30.18
C GLU A 145 -28.79 -39.36 -29.89
#